data_AF-A0A852K7N6-F1
#
_entry.id   AF-A0A852K7N6-F1
#
_cell.length_a   1.000
_cell.length_b   1.000
_cell.length_c   1.000
_cell.angle_alpha   90.00
_cell.angle_beta   90.00
_cell.angle_gamma   90.00
#
_symmetry.space_group_name_H-M   'P 1'
#
loop_
_entity.id
_entity.type
_entity.pdbx_description
1 polymer ?
#
loop_
_entity_poly.entity_id
_entity_poly.type
_entity_poly.pdbx_seq_one_letter_code
_entity_poly.pdbx_strand_id
1 'polypeptide(L)'
;RTHPERTSSMASAWSCWLLLLLLPALTHAGGPGPVLVNRPFVTIWNIPTERCAQEHNVTLSLEVFDVLANDHESFTGQDITLFYSDRIGLFPYYTSEGVPMNGGLPQNASLEAHIHQATQDIKVTLPSPDYAGLAVIDWEKWRPLWIRNWGSMEIYQQKSEELVQQQHPQWPPKEVEEMAKQQFEKSACDFMNRTLWLGESLRPSAYWGYYGFPDCYNNHFDLPYNGTCPDVEQQRNKNLSWLWRSSRALYPSIYLPLCLNGTSKVLPYVRHRVAEAFAVQQGVLDSAIPVLPYSQIAFEHTLHFLSQEDLVNTIGESAAQGAAGI
;
A
#
# COMPACT_ATOMS: atom_id res chain seq x y z
N ARG A 1 42.25 -5.09 -73.68
CA ARG A 1 42.12 -4.81 -72.23
C ARG A 1 40.64 -4.77 -71.93
N THR A 2 40.17 -5.82 -71.28
CA THR A 2 38.80 -6.07 -70.87
C THR A 2 38.43 -5.15 -69.71
N HIS A 3 37.37 -4.36 -69.86
CA HIS A 3 36.67 -3.72 -68.75
C HIS A 3 35.21 -4.19 -68.80
N PRO A 4 34.67 -4.78 -67.72
CA PRO A 4 33.32 -5.30 -67.71
C PRO A 4 32.30 -4.21 -67.33
N GLU A 5 31.11 -4.40 -67.88
CA GLU A 5 29.87 -3.69 -67.59
C GLU A 5 29.51 -3.80 -66.10
N ARG A 6 29.13 -2.67 -65.49
CA ARG A 6 28.47 -2.66 -64.18
C ARG A 6 26.97 -2.91 -64.37
N THR A 7 26.54 -4.13 -64.08
CA THR A 7 25.13 -4.43 -63.82
C THR A 7 24.75 -3.87 -62.43
N SER A 8 23.75 -2.99 -62.42
CA SER A 8 23.08 -2.49 -61.23
C SER A 8 22.26 -3.63 -60.59
N SER A 9 22.73 -4.18 -59.47
CA SER A 9 21.92 -5.01 -58.58
C SER A 9 21.16 -4.09 -57.62
N MET A 10 19.91 -3.76 -57.96
CA MET A 10 18.91 -3.29 -57.00
C MET A 10 18.33 -4.50 -56.26
N ALA A 11 19.04 -4.99 -55.24
CA ALA A 11 18.51 -6.03 -54.36
C ALA A 11 19.16 -5.94 -52.98
N SER A 12 18.78 -4.94 -52.18
CA SER A 12 19.04 -4.97 -50.72
C SER A 12 18.15 -4.03 -49.88
N ALA A 13 17.07 -3.47 -50.43
CA ALA A 13 16.16 -2.61 -49.65
C ALA A 13 14.92 -3.34 -49.10
N TRP A 14 14.73 -4.61 -49.46
CA TRP A 14 13.51 -5.39 -49.13
C TRP A 14 13.71 -6.33 -47.94
N SER A 15 14.95 -6.49 -47.44
CA SER A 15 15.23 -7.37 -46.29
C SER A 15 15.11 -6.66 -44.93
N CYS A 16 15.03 -5.32 -44.89
CA CYS A 16 14.84 -4.57 -43.63
C CYS A 16 13.36 -4.46 -43.19
N TRP A 17 12.41 -4.63 -44.11
CA TRP A 17 10.99 -4.49 -43.78
C TRP A 17 10.36 -5.78 -43.22
N LEU A 18 10.96 -6.93 -43.52
CA LEU A 18 10.51 -8.24 -42.99
C LEU A 18 10.99 -8.51 -41.56
N LEU A 19 12.04 -7.83 -41.09
CA LEU A 19 12.53 -7.94 -39.70
C LEU A 19 11.74 -7.08 -38.70
N LEU A 20 10.95 -6.11 -39.17
CA LEU A 20 10.02 -5.33 -38.33
C LEU A 20 8.68 -6.04 -38.10
N LEU A 21 8.37 -7.10 -38.86
CA LEU A 21 7.15 -7.91 -38.71
C LEU A 21 7.33 -9.10 -37.74
N LEU A 22 8.52 -9.26 -37.16
CA LEU A 22 8.84 -10.24 -36.11
C LEU A 22 9.17 -9.56 -34.77
N LEU A 23 8.67 -8.35 -34.54
CA LEU A 23 8.45 -7.94 -33.16
C LEU A 23 7.41 -8.92 -32.62
N PRO A 24 7.70 -9.72 -31.57
CA PRO A 24 6.63 -10.40 -30.87
C PRO A 24 5.60 -9.30 -30.58
N ALA A 25 4.33 -9.52 -30.98
CA ALA A 25 3.25 -8.65 -30.58
C ALA A 25 3.52 -8.30 -29.14
N LEU A 26 3.68 -7.01 -28.81
CA LEU A 26 3.86 -6.56 -27.45
C LEU A 26 2.73 -7.21 -26.69
N THR A 27 3.03 -8.34 -26.04
CA THR A 27 2.19 -8.93 -25.03
C THR A 27 2.08 -7.77 -24.09
N HIS A 28 0.93 -7.09 -24.10
CA HIS A 28 0.62 -6.14 -23.07
C HIS A 28 0.84 -6.96 -21.81
N ALA A 29 1.95 -6.70 -21.12
CA ALA A 29 2.11 -7.20 -19.77
C ALA A 29 0.83 -6.69 -19.11
N GLY A 30 -0.06 -7.61 -18.72
CA GLY A 30 -1.41 -7.33 -18.24
C GLY A 30 -1.34 -6.64 -16.89
N GLY A 31 -0.79 -5.44 -16.89
CA GLY A 31 -0.79 -4.51 -15.78
C GLY A 31 -2.11 -3.73 -15.78
N PRO A 32 -2.45 -3.10 -14.66
CA PRO A 32 -3.76 -2.50 -14.40
C PRO A 32 -4.11 -1.28 -15.29
N GLY A 33 -3.25 -0.91 -16.23
CA GLY A 33 -3.35 0.34 -16.99
C GLY A 33 -3.08 1.57 -16.13
N PRO A 34 -3.17 2.77 -16.73
CA PRO A 34 -3.04 4.04 -16.01
C PRO A 34 -4.07 4.19 -14.88
N VAL A 35 -3.66 4.76 -13.75
CA VAL A 35 -4.50 5.03 -12.58
C VAL A 35 -4.84 6.52 -12.52
N LEU A 36 -6.12 6.85 -12.27
CA LEU A 36 -6.73 8.20 -12.25
C LEU A 36 -6.69 8.96 -13.58
N VAL A 37 -5.51 9.11 -14.17
CA VAL A 37 -5.25 9.83 -15.42
C VAL A 37 -4.48 8.95 -16.39
N ASN A 38 -4.54 9.25 -17.68
CA ASN A 38 -3.87 8.48 -18.73
C ASN A 38 -2.33 8.72 -18.73
N ARG A 39 -1.68 8.34 -17.63
CA ARG A 39 -0.23 8.44 -17.37
C ARG A 39 0.28 7.13 -16.75
N PRO A 40 1.47 6.66 -17.14
CA PRO A 40 2.03 5.43 -16.59
C PRO A 40 2.45 5.55 -15.12
N PHE A 41 2.78 6.78 -14.69
CA PHE A 41 3.15 7.10 -13.31
C PHE A 41 2.46 8.40 -12.89
N VAL A 42 1.61 8.34 -11.87
CA VAL A 42 0.93 9.50 -11.30
C VAL A 42 1.57 9.92 -9.98
N THR A 43 1.61 11.21 -9.68
CA THR A 43 2.04 11.72 -8.38
C THR A 43 0.84 12.33 -7.67
N ILE A 44 0.59 11.96 -6.41
CA ILE A 44 -0.57 12.41 -5.65
C ILE A 44 -0.12 13.21 -4.43
N TRP A 45 -0.66 14.42 -4.27
CA TRP A 45 -0.49 15.24 -3.09
C TRP A 45 -1.51 14.84 -2.02
N ASN A 46 -1.05 14.06 -1.05
CA ASN A 46 -1.86 13.67 0.10
C ASN A 46 -1.31 14.30 1.40
N ILE A 47 -1.02 15.61 1.35
CA ILE A 47 -0.58 16.41 2.50
C ILE A 47 -1.65 17.49 2.74
N PRO A 48 -2.14 17.68 3.99
CA PRO A 48 -3.30 18.52 4.28
C PRO A 48 -2.90 19.99 4.39
N THR A 49 -2.42 20.55 3.29
CA THR A 49 -1.91 21.93 3.23
C THR A 49 -3.01 22.99 3.16
N GLU A 50 -4.28 22.57 3.17
CA GLU A 50 -5.45 23.45 3.34
C GLU A 50 -5.27 24.47 4.50
N ARG A 51 -4.82 23.98 5.66
CA ARG A 51 -4.64 24.81 6.86
C ARG A 51 -3.53 25.85 6.70
N CYS A 52 -2.52 25.59 5.86
CA CYS A 52 -1.46 26.56 5.59
C CYS A 52 -2.05 27.83 4.96
N ALA A 53 -2.99 27.68 4.03
CA ALA A 53 -3.68 28.81 3.43
C ALA A 53 -4.61 29.50 4.43
N GLN A 54 -5.44 28.72 5.14
CA GLN A 54 -6.48 29.24 6.03
C GLN A 54 -5.94 29.93 7.30
N GLU A 55 -4.92 29.34 7.93
CA GLU A 55 -4.40 29.78 9.24
C GLU A 55 -3.14 30.64 9.12
N HIS A 56 -2.38 30.48 8.02
CA HIS A 56 -1.05 31.10 7.89
C HIS A 56 -0.86 31.92 6.61
N ASN A 57 -1.86 32.00 5.74
CA ASN A 57 -1.77 32.71 4.45
C ASN A 57 -0.58 32.24 3.58
N VAL A 58 -0.28 30.93 3.65
CA VAL A 58 0.74 30.26 2.84
C VAL A 58 0.05 29.33 1.85
N THR A 59 0.12 29.67 0.57
CA THR A 59 -0.41 28.86 -0.53
C THR A 59 0.72 28.15 -1.27
N LEU A 60 0.57 26.85 -1.55
CA LEU A 60 1.53 26.08 -2.34
C LEU A 60 1.08 26.02 -3.79
N SER A 61 1.97 26.38 -4.71
CA SER A 61 1.68 26.32 -6.15
C SER A 61 1.97 24.91 -6.69
N LEU A 62 1.02 23.99 -6.51
CA LEU A 62 1.15 22.62 -7.01
C LEU A 62 1.03 22.52 -8.53
N GLU A 63 0.41 23.50 -9.19
CA GLU A 63 0.20 23.55 -10.66
C GLU A 63 1.49 23.50 -11.49
N VAL A 64 2.64 23.83 -10.87
CA VAL A 64 3.95 23.77 -11.53
C VAL A 64 4.44 22.32 -11.65
N PHE A 65 3.86 21.41 -10.87
CA PHE A 65 4.20 19.99 -10.85
C PHE A 65 3.05 19.17 -11.43
N ASP A 66 3.39 18.03 -12.01
CA ASP A 66 2.43 17.06 -12.55
C ASP A 66 1.75 16.22 -11.45
N VAL A 67 1.27 16.90 -10.40
CA VAL A 67 0.73 16.33 -9.16
C VAL A 67 -0.80 16.48 -9.12
N LEU A 68 -1.50 15.38 -8.82
CA LEU A 68 -2.92 15.41 -8.51
C LEU A 68 -3.12 15.78 -7.04
N ALA A 69 -4.02 16.70 -6.77
CA ALA A 69 -4.39 17.08 -5.41
C ALA A 69 -5.91 17.14 -5.33
N ASN A 70 -6.46 16.70 -4.20
CA ASN A 70 -7.88 16.90 -3.92
C ASN A 70 -8.23 18.40 -3.93
N ASP A 71 -9.49 18.72 -4.18
CA ASP A 71 -10.01 20.07 -3.97
C ASP A 71 -9.66 20.55 -2.55
N HIS A 72 -9.17 21.79 -2.46
CA HIS A 72 -8.65 22.39 -1.23
C HIS A 72 -7.52 21.62 -0.54
N GLU A 73 -6.85 20.69 -1.24
CA GLU A 73 -5.76 19.88 -0.69
C GLU A 73 -6.20 19.09 0.57
N SER A 74 -7.47 18.68 0.60
CA SER A 74 -8.09 17.88 1.66
C SER A 74 -7.62 16.41 1.61
N PHE A 75 -7.66 15.69 2.74
CA PHE A 75 -7.44 14.24 2.79
C PHE A 75 -8.59 13.42 2.19
N THR A 76 -9.72 14.04 1.88
CA THR A 76 -10.91 13.41 1.31
C THR A 76 -11.34 14.25 0.12
N GLY A 77 -11.25 13.67 -1.07
CA GLY A 77 -11.64 14.34 -2.30
C GLY A 77 -11.74 13.38 -3.48
N GLN A 78 -11.75 13.96 -4.68
CA GLN A 78 -12.07 13.30 -5.93
C GLN A 78 -10.99 12.30 -6.41
N ASP A 79 -9.73 12.53 -6.06
CA ASP A 79 -8.58 11.74 -6.55
C ASP A 79 -8.11 10.72 -5.51
N ILE A 80 -8.11 11.12 -4.23
CA ILE A 80 -7.73 10.26 -3.11
C ILE A 80 -8.63 10.50 -1.90
N THR A 81 -8.98 9.43 -1.20
CA THR A 81 -9.67 9.53 0.09
C THR A 81 -8.98 8.59 1.09
N LEU A 82 -8.50 9.18 2.18
CA LEU A 82 -7.89 8.46 3.29
C LEU A 82 -8.92 8.26 4.43
N PHE A 83 -9.21 7.01 4.75
CA PHE A 83 -10.06 6.62 5.86
C PHE A 83 -9.18 6.26 7.07
N TYR A 84 -8.98 7.24 7.97
CA TYR A 84 -8.40 6.96 9.28
C TYR A 84 -9.26 5.97 10.08
N SER A 85 -8.65 5.39 11.10
CA SER A 85 -9.25 4.37 11.98
C SER A 85 -10.62 4.73 12.57
N ASP A 86 -10.93 6.02 12.75
CA ASP A 86 -12.20 6.55 13.28
C ASP A 86 -13.18 7.03 12.20
N ARG A 87 -12.87 6.81 10.92
CA ARG A 87 -13.64 7.31 9.77
C ARG A 87 -14.32 6.22 8.95
N ILE A 88 -14.11 4.94 9.28
CA ILE A 88 -14.73 3.81 8.57
C ILE A 88 -15.12 2.67 9.50
N GLY A 89 -16.40 2.60 9.80
CA GLY A 89 -17.00 1.57 10.64
C GLY A 89 -16.55 1.63 12.10
N LEU A 90 -16.83 0.55 12.82
CA LEU A 90 -16.47 0.38 14.22
C LEU A 90 -15.19 -0.44 14.35
N PHE A 91 -14.06 0.15 13.98
CA PHE A 91 -12.75 -0.52 14.09
C PHE A 91 -12.41 -0.78 15.57
N PRO A 92 -12.11 -2.03 15.98
CA PRO A 92 -11.76 -2.34 17.37
C PRO A 92 -10.30 -2.03 17.66
N TYR A 93 -10.02 -1.31 18.73
CA TYR A 93 -8.66 -0.98 19.15
C TYR A 93 -8.57 -0.61 20.63
N TYR A 94 -7.35 -0.52 21.17
CA TYR A 94 -7.10 0.04 22.51
C TYR A 94 -6.55 1.47 22.44
N THR A 95 -7.02 2.36 23.32
CA THR A 95 -6.41 3.69 23.50
C THR A 95 -5.00 3.56 24.12
N SER A 96 -4.25 4.67 24.18
CA SER A 96 -2.95 4.73 24.87
C SER A 96 -3.04 4.34 26.35
N GLU A 97 -4.21 4.54 26.97
CA GLU A 97 -4.50 4.20 28.36
C GLU A 97 -5.01 2.75 28.51
N GLY A 98 -5.06 1.98 27.42
CA GLY A 98 -5.53 0.59 27.42
C GLY A 98 -7.05 0.45 27.49
N VAL A 99 -7.81 1.50 27.15
CA VAL A 99 -9.28 1.44 27.14
C VAL A 99 -9.75 0.78 25.83
N PRO A 100 -10.61 -0.26 25.89
CA PRO A 100 -11.11 -0.92 24.69
C PRO A 100 -12.14 -0.04 23.97
N MET A 101 -11.88 0.25 22.70
CA MET A 101 -12.81 0.88 21.76
C MET A 101 -13.41 -0.21 20.87
N ASN A 102 -14.75 -0.20 20.73
CA ASN A 102 -15.49 -1.19 19.95
C ASN A 102 -15.17 -2.65 20.31
N GLY A 103 -14.90 -2.94 21.59
CA GLY A 103 -14.53 -4.27 22.08
C GLY A 103 -13.01 -4.53 22.16
N GLY A 104 -12.18 -3.61 21.65
CA GLY A 104 -10.71 -3.63 21.76
C GLY A 104 -10.01 -4.63 20.84
N LEU A 105 -10.60 -5.80 20.63
CA LEU A 105 -10.08 -6.89 19.81
C LEU A 105 -11.05 -7.25 18.68
N PRO A 106 -10.58 -7.69 17.51
CA PRO A 106 -11.46 -8.11 16.43
C PRO A 106 -12.35 -9.29 16.82
N GLN A 107 -11.87 -10.26 17.59
CA GLN A 107 -12.68 -11.41 18.06
C GLN A 107 -13.67 -11.07 19.18
N ASN A 108 -13.60 -9.86 19.74
CA ASN A 108 -14.50 -9.37 20.79
C ASN A 108 -15.44 -8.25 20.29
N ALA A 109 -15.42 -7.98 19.00
CA ALA A 109 -16.16 -6.90 18.35
C ALA A 109 -17.24 -7.46 17.42
N SER A 110 -18.35 -6.73 17.25
CA SER A 110 -19.39 -7.12 16.29
C SER A 110 -19.02 -6.69 14.88
N LEU A 111 -18.66 -7.67 14.04
CA LEU A 111 -18.41 -7.44 12.61
C LEU A 111 -19.67 -6.90 11.90
N GLU A 112 -20.86 -7.35 12.27
CA GLU A 112 -22.11 -6.87 11.69
C GLU A 112 -22.33 -5.39 11.96
N ALA A 113 -22.14 -4.96 13.22
CA ALA A 113 -22.25 -3.55 13.59
C ALA A 113 -21.19 -2.69 12.89
N HIS A 114 -19.96 -3.21 12.77
CA HIS A 114 -18.89 -2.58 12.01
C HIS A 114 -19.29 -2.34 10.55
N ILE A 115 -19.80 -3.37 9.86
CA ILE A 115 -20.20 -3.27 8.45
C ILE A 115 -21.42 -2.37 8.25
N HIS A 116 -22.38 -2.37 9.18
CA HIS A 116 -23.50 -1.45 9.14
C HIS A 116 -23.02 0.01 9.22
N GLN A 117 -22.14 0.33 10.16
CA GLN A 117 -21.59 1.68 10.30
C GLN A 117 -20.72 2.06 9.09
N ALA A 118 -19.81 1.18 8.66
CA ALA A 118 -18.95 1.41 7.50
C ALA A 118 -19.75 1.67 6.22
N THR A 119 -20.93 1.03 6.06
CA THR A 119 -21.81 1.29 4.93
C THR A 119 -22.27 2.75 4.88
N GLN A 120 -22.61 3.33 6.03
CA GLN A 120 -23.01 4.73 6.11
C GLN A 120 -21.80 5.65 5.90
N ASP A 121 -20.68 5.35 6.54
CA ASP A 121 -19.47 6.17 6.44
C ASP A 121 -18.97 6.26 5.00
N ILE A 122 -18.94 5.15 4.26
CA ILE A 122 -18.56 5.12 2.83
C ILE A 122 -19.53 5.95 2.00
N LYS A 123 -20.85 5.82 2.23
CA LYS A 123 -21.87 6.56 1.47
C LYS A 123 -21.78 8.07 1.69
N VAL A 124 -21.46 8.49 2.91
CA VAL A 124 -21.29 9.90 3.26
C VAL A 124 -19.98 10.44 2.69
N THR A 125 -18.89 9.70 2.87
CA THR A 125 -17.53 10.17 2.52
C THR A 125 -17.31 10.17 1.01
N LEU A 126 -17.78 9.13 0.32
CA LEU A 126 -17.67 8.97 -1.12
C LEU A 126 -19.07 9.00 -1.73
N PRO A 127 -19.74 10.15 -1.87
CA PRO A 127 -21.15 10.19 -2.26
C PRO A 127 -21.43 9.63 -3.65
N SER A 128 -20.49 9.75 -4.59
CA SER A 128 -20.63 9.22 -5.96
C SER A 128 -20.46 7.70 -5.98
N PRO A 129 -21.44 6.90 -6.45
CA PRO A 129 -21.28 5.47 -6.68
C PRO A 129 -20.17 5.13 -7.69
N ASP A 130 -19.92 6.04 -8.63
CA ASP A 130 -18.92 5.90 -9.70
C ASP A 130 -17.54 6.45 -9.29
N TYR A 131 -17.29 6.66 -7.99
CA TYR A 131 -15.99 7.09 -7.50
C TYR A 131 -14.91 6.11 -7.99
N ALA A 132 -13.94 6.64 -8.72
CA ALA A 132 -12.83 5.90 -9.34
C ALA A 132 -11.46 6.37 -8.81
N GLY A 133 -11.46 7.09 -7.69
CA GLY A 133 -10.26 7.56 -7.01
C GLY A 133 -9.58 6.48 -6.17
N LEU A 134 -8.47 6.85 -5.52
CA LEU A 134 -7.81 6.03 -4.52
C LEU A 134 -8.65 6.01 -3.23
N ALA A 135 -8.88 4.83 -2.65
CA ALA A 135 -9.63 4.65 -1.42
C ALA A 135 -8.77 3.89 -0.41
N VAL A 136 -8.05 4.65 0.42
CA VAL A 136 -7.01 4.11 1.29
C VAL A 136 -7.52 3.98 2.72
N ILE A 137 -7.49 2.77 3.28
CA ILE A 137 -7.88 2.52 4.66
C ILE A 137 -6.62 2.52 5.53
N ASP A 138 -6.57 3.42 6.50
CA ASP A 138 -5.42 3.63 7.39
C ASP A 138 -5.68 3.06 8.78
N TRP A 139 -5.49 1.75 8.87
CA TRP A 139 -5.67 0.96 10.09
C TRP A 139 -4.33 0.49 10.63
N GLU A 140 -3.79 1.26 11.57
CA GLU A 140 -2.46 1.01 12.11
C GLU A 140 -2.43 0.44 13.52
N LYS A 141 -3.60 0.28 14.17
CA LYS A 141 -3.67 -0.08 15.59
C LYS A 141 -3.19 -1.49 15.89
N TRP A 142 -3.44 -2.44 15.00
CA TRP A 142 -2.97 -3.83 15.08
C TRP A 142 -2.60 -4.34 13.68
N ARG A 143 -1.97 -5.52 13.60
CA ARG A 143 -1.66 -6.23 12.35
C ARG A 143 -2.41 -7.56 12.31
N PRO A 144 -2.88 -8.01 11.13
CA PRO A 144 -3.71 -9.21 11.04
C PRO A 144 -2.99 -10.52 11.33
N LEU A 145 -1.66 -10.52 11.33
CA LEU A 145 -0.86 -11.65 11.80
C LEU A 145 -0.46 -11.42 13.25
N TRP A 146 -0.79 -12.38 14.11
CA TRP A 146 -0.53 -12.36 15.56
C TRP A 146 0.90 -11.93 15.86
N ILE A 147 1.85 -12.55 15.18
CA ILE A 147 3.28 -12.38 15.43
C ILE A 147 3.81 -10.98 15.10
N ARG A 148 3.06 -10.16 14.33
CA ARG A 148 3.43 -8.77 13.98
C ARG A 148 2.92 -7.73 14.98
N ASN A 149 2.19 -8.16 16.02
CA ASN A 149 1.69 -7.28 17.08
C ASN A 149 2.69 -7.18 18.24
N TRP A 150 3.88 -6.66 17.95
CA TRP A 150 4.95 -6.43 18.94
C TRP A 150 5.02 -4.96 19.38
N GLY A 151 5.85 -4.69 20.40
CA GLY A 151 6.07 -3.33 20.91
C GLY A 151 4.78 -2.75 21.48
N SER A 152 4.36 -1.57 21.01
CA SER A 152 3.10 -0.94 21.46
C SER A 152 1.85 -1.76 21.11
N MET A 153 1.94 -2.74 20.20
CA MET A 153 0.83 -3.63 19.84
C MET A 153 0.78 -4.92 20.67
N GLU A 154 1.70 -5.12 21.62
CA GLU A 154 1.71 -6.33 22.47
C GLU A 154 0.41 -6.48 23.28
N ILE A 155 -0.26 -5.36 23.59
CA ILE A 155 -1.58 -5.35 24.25
C ILE A 155 -2.62 -6.23 23.53
N TYR A 156 -2.57 -6.34 22.19
CA TYR A 156 -3.52 -7.17 21.45
C TYR A 156 -3.30 -8.66 21.71
N GLN A 157 -2.05 -9.09 21.90
CA GLN A 157 -1.74 -10.48 22.26
C GLN A 157 -2.20 -10.76 23.69
N GLN A 158 -1.78 -9.91 24.64
CA GLN A 158 -2.12 -10.04 26.06
C GLN A 158 -3.63 -10.06 26.29
N LYS A 159 -4.38 -9.13 25.68
CA LYS A 159 -5.83 -9.06 25.85
C LYS A 159 -6.57 -10.21 25.16
N SER A 160 -6.03 -10.74 24.06
CA SER A 160 -6.59 -11.93 23.42
C SER A 160 -6.44 -13.16 24.31
N GLU A 161 -5.27 -13.33 24.94
CA GLU A 161 -5.03 -14.42 25.91
C GLU A 161 -5.90 -14.27 27.17
N GLU A 162 -6.01 -13.06 27.73
CA GLU A 162 -6.91 -12.78 28.86
C GLU A 162 -8.37 -13.17 28.54
N LEU A 163 -8.85 -12.84 27.34
CA LEU A 163 -10.21 -13.17 26.90
C LEU A 163 -10.44 -14.68 26.84
N VAL A 164 -9.49 -15.43 26.28
CA VAL A 164 -9.56 -16.89 26.20
C VAL A 164 -9.45 -17.51 27.61
N GLN A 165 -8.54 -17.02 28.44
CA GLN A 165 -8.34 -17.52 29.81
C GLN A 165 -9.59 -17.32 30.67
N GLN A 166 -10.32 -16.21 30.50
CA GLN A 166 -11.60 -15.97 31.19
C GLN A 166 -12.66 -17.01 30.81
N GLN A 167 -12.70 -17.43 29.55
CA GLN A 167 -13.63 -18.45 29.06
C GLN A 167 -13.19 -19.87 29.45
N HIS A 168 -11.88 -20.08 29.60
CA HIS A 168 -11.28 -21.37 29.93
C HIS A 168 -10.29 -21.28 31.11
N PRO A 169 -10.76 -21.07 32.36
CA PRO A 169 -9.87 -20.76 33.50
C PRO A 169 -8.87 -21.85 33.89
N GLN A 170 -9.05 -23.08 33.40
CA GLN A 170 -8.20 -24.23 33.71
C GLN A 170 -7.25 -24.62 32.58
N TRP A 171 -7.32 -23.97 31.42
CA TRP A 171 -6.44 -24.28 30.31
C TRP A 171 -4.99 -23.88 30.62
N PRO A 172 -4.01 -24.69 30.18
CA PRO A 172 -2.61 -24.33 30.30
C PRO A 172 -2.28 -23.13 29.39
N PRO A 173 -1.27 -22.30 29.72
CA PRO A 173 -0.94 -21.09 28.97
C PRO A 173 -0.74 -21.30 27.46
N LYS A 174 -0.15 -22.44 27.07
CA LYS A 174 0.08 -22.76 25.66
C LYS A 174 -1.22 -22.96 24.86
N GLU A 175 -2.22 -23.60 25.46
CA GLU A 175 -3.53 -23.78 24.80
C GLU A 175 -4.28 -22.45 24.71
N VAL A 176 -4.12 -21.57 25.72
CA VAL A 176 -4.66 -20.21 25.71
C VAL A 176 -4.04 -19.38 24.59
N GLU A 177 -2.71 -19.36 24.46
CA GLU A 177 -1.99 -18.65 23.39
C GLU A 177 -2.40 -19.15 22.01
N GLU A 178 -2.42 -20.47 21.80
CA GLU A 178 -2.78 -21.07 20.51
C GLU A 178 -4.22 -20.71 20.10
N MET A 179 -5.17 -20.75 21.04
CA MET A 179 -6.55 -20.35 20.79
C MET A 179 -6.70 -18.84 20.57
N ALA A 180 -6.03 -18.02 21.39
CA ALA A 180 -6.04 -16.57 21.27
C ALA A 180 -5.54 -16.12 19.90
N LYS A 181 -4.43 -16.70 19.44
CA LYS A 181 -3.89 -16.50 18.10
C LYS A 181 -4.91 -16.85 17.02
N GLN A 182 -5.50 -18.05 17.09
CA GLN A 182 -6.46 -18.51 16.08
C GLN A 182 -7.69 -17.58 16.00
N GLN A 183 -8.26 -17.20 17.15
CA GLN A 183 -9.41 -16.31 17.20
C GLN A 183 -9.07 -14.90 16.69
N PHE A 184 -7.92 -14.37 17.08
CA PHE A 184 -7.46 -13.05 16.66
C PHE A 184 -7.20 -13.00 15.15
N GLU A 185 -6.38 -13.88 14.60
CA GLU A 185 -6.02 -13.85 13.17
C GLU A 185 -7.24 -14.11 12.28
N LYS A 186 -8.14 -15.01 12.69
CA LYS A 186 -9.41 -15.23 11.99
C LYS A 186 -10.27 -13.96 11.97
N SER A 187 -10.48 -13.35 13.13
CA SER A 187 -11.36 -12.19 13.22
C SER A 187 -10.73 -10.96 12.57
N ALA A 188 -9.41 -10.78 12.66
CA ALA A 188 -8.69 -9.73 11.95
C ALA A 188 -8.83 -9.87 10.43
N CYS A 189 -8.71 -11.09 9.90
CA CYS A 189 -9.00 -11.41 8.50
C CYS A 189 -10.45 -11.05 8.14
N ASP A 190 -11.42 -11.52 8.92
CA ASP A 190 -12.84 -11.28 8.66
C ASP A 190 -13.18 -9.78 8.63
N PHE A 191 -12.68 -9.00 9.59
CA PHE A 191 -12.83 -7.55 9.61
C PHE A 191 -12.20 -6.91 8.37
N MET A 192 -10.89 -7.10 8.15
CA MET A 192 -10.19 -6.40 7.07
C MET A 192 -10.73 -6.75 5.69
N ASN A 193 -11.00 -8.03 5.45
CA ASN A 193 -11.51 -8.54 4.18
C ASN A 193 -12.94 -8.06 3.92
N ARG A 194 -13.82 -8.14 4.93
CA ARG A 194 -15.22 -7.73 4.75
C ARG A 194 -15.35 -6.22 4.50
N THR A 195 -14.48 -5.40 5.10
CA THR A 195 -14.44 -3.95 4.84
C THR A 195 -14.00 -3.62 3.41
N LEU A 196 -12.97 -4.30 2.87
CA LEU A 196 -12.58 -4.13 1.46
C LEU A 196 -13.69 -4.58 0.51
N TRP A 197 -14.29 -5.75 0.78
CA TRP A 197 -15.41 -6.25 -0.01
C TRP A 197 -16.60 -5.28 -0.02
N LEU A 198 -16.91 -4.67 1.13
CA LEU A 198 -17.96 -3.67 1.24
C LEU A 198 -17.62 -2.41 0.42
N GLY A 199 -16.39 -1.92 0.56
CA GLY A 199 -15.87 -0.79 -0.21
C GLY A 199 -16.02 -1.01 -1.70
N GLU A 200 -15.54 -2.14 -2.21
CA GLU A 200 -15.67 -2.52 -3.62
C GLU A 200 -17.13 -2.67 -4.05
N SER A 201 -17.98 -3.28 -3.21
CA SER A 201 -19.40 -3.46 -3.54
C SER A 201 -20.14 -2.13 -3.67
N LEU A 202 -19.73 -1.12 -2.90
CA LEU A 202 -20.34 0.21 -2.94
C LEU A 202 -19.69 1.11 -4.01
N ARG A 203 -18.37 1.02 -4.20
CA ARG A 203 -17.56 1.84 -5.10
C ARG A 203 -16.65 0.92 -5.94
N PRO A 204 -17.21 0.23 -6.96
CA PRO A 204 -16.51 -0.84 -7.67
C PRO A 204 -15.34 -0.35 -8.55
N SER A 205 -15.34 0.93 -8.91
CA SER A 205 -14.27 1.55 -9.69
C SER A 205 -13.13 2.11 -8.84
N ALA A 206 -13.30 2.15 -7.52
CA ALA A 206 -12.31 2.73 -6.61
C ALA A 206 -11.14 1.77 -6.34
N TYR A 207 -9.96 2.33 -6.17
CA TYR A 207 -8.76 1.59 -5.83
C TYR A 207 -8.68 1.40 -4.32
N TRP A 208 -9.40 0.41 -3.79
CA TRP A 208 -9.39 0.04 -2.38
C TRP A 208 -8.12 -0.69 -1.96
N GLY A 209 -7.55 -0.30 -0.82
CA GLY A 209 -6.43 -1.00 -0.21
C GLY A 209 -6.11 -0.44 1.18
N TYR A 210 -5.32 -1.18 1.96
CA TYR A 210 -4.83 -0.71 3.25
C TYR A 210 -3.48 -0.02 3.10
N TYR A 211 -3.33 1.12 3.76
CA TYR A 211 -2.05 1.78 3.92
C TYR A 211 -1.05 0.86 4.64
N GLY A 212 0.21 0.90 4.21
CA GLY A 212 1.32 0.17 4.82
C GLY A 212 1.41 -1.30 4.41
N PHE A 213 0.57 -1.78 3.48
CA PHE A 213 0.59 -3.18 3.04
C PHE A 213 1.03 -3.34 1.56
N PRO A 214 1.93 -4.31 1.28
CA PRO A 214 2.69 -5.11 2.24
C PRO A 214 3.78 -4.30 2.95
N ASP A 215 4.27 -4.82 4.07
CA ASP A 215 5.50 -4.35 4.70
C ASP A 215 6.60 -5.40 4.50
N CYS A 216 7.82 -4.91 4.21
CA CYS A 216 9.04 -5.67 3.99
C CYS A 216 9.83 -5.92 5.28
N TYR A 217 9.64 -5.08 6.31
CA TYR A 217 10.36 -5.10 7.59
C TYR A 217 11.90 -5.13 7.45
N ASN A 218 12.44 -4.49 6.42
CA ASN A 218 13.87 -4.35 6.14
C ASN A 218 14.54 -3.23 6.97
N ASN A 219 14.19 -3.09 8.25
CA ASN A 219 14.64 -1.98 9.11
C ASN A 219 15.94 -2.25 9.89
N HIS A 220 16.55 -3.43 9.72
CA HIS A 220 17.75 -3.84 10.45
C HIS A 220 19.02 -3.34 9.76
N PHE A 221 19.37 -2.07 9.95
CA PHE A 221 20.43 -1.40 9.20
C PHE A 221 21.87 -1.75 9.63
N ASP A 222 22.07 -2.50 10.71
CA ASP A 222 23.40 -2.70 11.35
C ASP A 222 24.24 -3.86 10.77
N LEU A 223 23.68 -4.69 9.90
CA LEU A 223 24.38 -5.77 9.19
C LEU A 223 24.92 -5.26 7.84
N PRO A 224 25.73 -6.04 7.09
CA PRO A 224 25.86 -5.79 5.65
C PRO A 224 24.46 -5.69 5.04
N TYR A 225 24.04 -4.45 4.79
CA TYR A 225 22.67 -4.11 4.50
C TYR A 225 22.47 -4.03 2.99
N ASN A 226 21.67 -4.93 2.46
CA ASN A 226 21.29 -4.99 1.05
C ASN A 226 19.82 -4.59 0.83
N GLY A 227 19.08 -4.30 1.90
CA GLY A 227 17.68 -3.92 1.89
C GLY A 227 16.67 -5.05 1.67
N THR A 228 17.09 -6.30 1.49
CA THR A 228 16.16 -7.41 1.23
C THR A 228 15.16 -7.60 2.36
N CYS A 229 13.89 -7.84 2.03
CA CYS A 229 12.90 -8.25 3.01
C CYS A 229 13.35 -9.58 3.63
N PRO A 230 13.37 -9.73 4.96
CA PRO A 230 13.71 -11.01 5.57
C PRO A 230 12.82 -12.15 5.07
N ASP A 231 13.37 -13.34 4.85
CA ASP A 231 12.62 -14.49 4.29
C ASP A 231 11.37 -14.83 5.11
N VAL A 232 11.46 -14.68 6.43
CA VAL A 232 10.32 -14.89 7.34
C VAL A 232 9.19 -13.89 7.06
N GLU A 233 9.51 -12.67 6.64
CA GLU A 233 8.53 -11.62 6.34
C GLU A 233 7.88 -11.81 4.99
N GLN A 234 8.65 -12.26 3.99
CA GLN A 234 8.10 -12.70 2.71
C GLN A 234 7.11 -13.87 2.93
N GLN A 235 7.46 -14.84 3.79
CA GLN A 235 6.55 -15.94 4.12
C GLN A 235 5.30 -15.47 4.87
N ARG A 236 5.43 -14.51 5.78
CA ARG A 236 4.28 -13.90 6.47
C ARG A 236 3.39 -13.16 5.47
N ASN A 237 3.95 -12.44 4.50
CA ASN A 237 3.18 -11.79 3.45
C ASN A 237 2.47 -12.80 2.53
N LYS A 238 3.03 -13.99 2.28
CA LYS A 238 2.32 -15.08 1.60
C LYS A 238 1.09 -15.57 2.38
N ASN A 239 1.16 -15.59 3.71
CA ASN A 239 0.02 -15.95 4.56
C ASN A 239 -1.12 -14.91 4.50
N LEU A 240 -0.86 -13.71 3.97
CA LEU A 240 -1.84 -12.65 3.72
C LEU A 240 -2.41 -12.68 2.30
N SER A 241 -2.31 -13.80 1.58
CA SER A 241 -2.87 -13.91 0.21
C SER A 241 -4.35 -13.54 0.10
N TRP A 242 -5.14 -13.70 1.17
CA TRP A 242 -6.53 -13.25 1.23
C TRP A 242 -6.68 -11.73 1.13
N LEU A 243 -5.72 -10.97 1.68
CA LEU A 243 -5.72 -9.52 1.65
C LEU A 243 -5.46 -9.03 0.21
N TRP A 244 -4.45 -9.60 -0.45
CA TRP A 244 -4.10 -9.24 -1.82
C TRP A 244 -5.26 -9.50 -2.78
N ARG A 245 -5.96 -10.63 -2.64
CA ARG A 245 -7.15 -10.98 -3.43
C ARG A 245 -8.33 -10.02 -3.25
N SER A 246 -8.38 -9.35 -2.11
CA SER A 246 -9.48 -8.45 -1.75
C SER A 246 -9.14 -6.98 -2.02
N SER A 247 -7.87 -6.69 -2.34
CA SER A 247 -7.40 -5.36 -2.66
C SER A 247 -7.59 -5.04 -4.14
N ARG A 248 -7.83 -3.77 -4.43
CA ARG A 248 -7.84 -3.17 -5.77
C ARG A 248 -6.61 -2.31 -6.03
N ALA A 249 -5.81 -2.00 -5.01
CA ALA A 249 -4.47 -1.40 -5.09
C ALA A 249 -3.63 -1.76 -3.85
N LEU A 250 -2.30 -1.63 -3.96
CA LEU A 250 -1.37 -1.80 -2.83
C LEU A 250 -0.67 -0.48 -2.49
N TYR A 251 -0.56 -0.20 -1.19
CA TYR A 251 -0.06 1.07 -0.65
C TYR A 251 1.09 0.85 0.34
N PRO A 252 2.24 0.29 -0.08
CA PRO A 252 3.37 0.07 0.82
C PRO A 252 3.93 1.43 1.29
N SER A 253 4.21 1.59 2.58
CA SER A 253 4.92 2.79 3.05
C SER A 253 6.42 2.64 2.76
N ILE A 254 7.05 3.67 2.21
CA ILE A 254 8.50 3.74 1.95
C ILE A 254 9.15 4.96 2.65
N TYR A 255 8.54 5.40 3.75
CA TYR A 255 9.08 6.51 4.55
C TYR A 255 10.50 6.22 5.00
N LEU A 256 11.36 7.23 4.97
CA LEU A 256 12.77 7.07 5.31
C LEU A 256 13.00 7.42 6.79
N PRO A 257 13.44 6.47 7.63
CA PRO A 257 13.87 6.79 8.99
C PRO A 257 15.08 7.73 8.96
N LEU A 258 15.17 8.65 9.93
CA LEU A 258 16.25 9.65 10.00
C LEU A 258 17.66 9.02 9.98
N CYS A 259 17.82 7.80 10.50
CA CYS A 259 19.11 7.10 10.52
C CYS A 259 19.63 6.73 9.11
N LEU A 260 18.82 6.85 8.06
CA LEU A 260 19.25 6.65 6.67
C LEU A 260 19.87 7.91 6.05
N ASN A 261 19.72 9.08 6.68
CA ASN A 261 20.23 10.33 6.16
C ASN A 261 21.75 10.28 5.93
N GLY A 262 22.18 10.63 4.72
CA GLY A 262 23.59 10.63 4.31
C GLY A 262 24.19 9.22 4.15
N THR A 263 23.37 8.17 4.13
CA THR A 263 23.82 6.78 3.90
C THR A 263 23.46 6.31 2.49
N SER A 264 24.21 5.34 1.97
CA SER A 264 23.88 4.67 0.70
C SER A 264 22.74 3.64 0.80
N LYS A 265 22.05 3.57 1.94
CA LYS A 265 21.07 2.52 2.26
C LYS A 265 19.65 2.85 1.81
N VAL A 266 19.38 4.09 1.41
CA VAL A 266 18.05 4.54 0.96
C VAL A 266 17.56 3.76 -0.26
N LEU A 267 18.39 3.67 -1.31
CA LEU A 267 18.03 2.95 -2.52
C LEU A 267 17.68 1.47 -2.26
N PRO A 268 18.53 0.65 -1.61
CA PRO A 268 18.18 -0.74 -1.31
C PRO A 268 16.97 -0.87 -0.36
N TYR A 269 16.77 0.09 0.56
CA TYR A 269 15.60 0.11 1.45
C TYR A 269 14.30 0.24 0.66
N VAL A 270 14.18 1.27 -0.19
CA VAL A 270 12.98 1.51 -1.00
C VAL A 270 12.80 0.40 -2.02
N ARG A 271 13.87 0.01 -2.72
CA ARG A 271 13.83 -0.97 -3.80
C ARG A 271 13.09 -2.24 -3.40
N HIS A 272 13.43 -2.81 -2.25
CA HIS A 272 12.85 -4.08 -1.82
C HIS A 272 11.43 -3.92 -1.25
N ARG A 273 11.08 -2.76 -0.69
CA ARG A 273 9.70 -2.48 -0.24
C ARG A 273 8.74 -2.40 -1.42
N VAL A 274 9.14 -1.70 -2.48
CA VAL A 274 8.36 -1.61 -3.73
C VAL A 274 8.33 -2.97 -4.42
N ALA A 275 9.46 -3.68 -4.51
CA ALA A 275 9.52 -5.00 -5.14
C ALA A 275 8.63 -6.03 -4.43
N GLU A 276 8.55 -5.99 -3.09
CA GLU A 276 7.68 -6.88 -2.32
C GLU A 276 6.21 -6.65 -2.65
N ALA A 277 5.78 -5.40 -2.87
CA ALA A 277 4.41 -5.10 -3.30
C ALA A 277 4.07 -5.72 -4.67
N PHE A 278 5.03 -5.85 -5.58
CA PHE A 278 4.84 -6.63 -6.79
C PHE A 278 4.89 -8.14 -6.55
N ALA A 279 5.81 -8.61 -5.70
CA ALA A 279 6.03 -10.02 -5.43
C ALA A 279 4.81 -10.70 -4.79
N VAL A 280 4.13 -10.03 -3.83
CA VAL A 280 2.99 -10.61 -3.10
C VAL A 280 1.78 -10.90 -3.99
N GLN A 281 1.69 -10.28 -5.16
CA GLN A 281 0.62 -10.48 -6.13
C GLN A 281 0.86 -11.72 -7.02
N GLN A 282 2.13 -12.12 -7.20
CA GLN A 282 2.50 -13.18 -8.13
C GLN A 282 1.95 -14.54 -7.69
N GLY A 283 1.20 -15.19 -8.58
CA GLY A 283 0.54 -16.47 -8.28
C GLY A 283 -0.63 -16.36 -7.30
N VAL A 284 -1.02 -15.15 -6.90
CA VAL A 284 -2.18 -14.88 -6.04
C VAL A 284 -3.32 -14.24 -6.83
N LEU A 285 -3.00 -13.31 -7.74
CA LEU A 285 -3.95 -12.59 -8.58
C LEU A 285 -3.87 -13.02 -10.04
N ASP A 286 -5.02 -13.11 -10.70
CA ASP A 286 -5.10 -13.38 -12.15
C ASP A 286 -4.63 -12.18 -12.99
N SER A 287 -4.72 -10.98 -12.44
CA SER A 287 -4.24 -9.74 -13.05
C SER A 287 -3.65 -8.84 -11.97
N ALA A 288 -2.52 -8.21 -12.27
CA ALA A 288 -1.84 -7.34 -11.31
C ALA A 288 -2.70 -6.10 -10.99
N ILE A 289 -2.72 -5.71 -9.73
CA ILE A 289 -3.33 -4.46 -9.24
C ILE A 289 -2.24 -3.39 -9.09
N PRO A 290 -2.59 -2.09 -9.15
CA PRO A 290 -1.59 -1.04 -9.12
C PRO A 290 -0.92 -0.93 -7.75
N VAL A 291 0.37 -0.62 -7.78
CA VAL A 291 1.19 -0.33 -6.60
C VAL A 291 1.42 1.17 -6.56
N LEU A 292 1.05 1.82 -5.46
CA LEU A 292 1.25 3.25 -5.20
C LEU A 292 1.91 3.41 -3.83
N PRO A 293 3.25 3.40 -3.74
CA PRO A 293 3.96 3.53 -2.48
C PRO A 293 3.66 4.87 -1.81
N TYR A 294 3.50 4.89 -0.49
CA TYR A 294 3.41 6.13 0.27
C TYR A 294 4.82 6.65 0.59
N SER A 295 5.10 7.90 0.22
CA SER A 295 6.37 8.56 0.49
C SER A 295 6.19 9.89 1.23
N GLN A 296 7.25 10.38 1.86
CA GLN A 296 7.31 11.70 2.49
C GLN A 296 8.37 12.57 1.82
N ILE A 297 8.20 13.89 1.93
CA ILE A 297 9.23 14.86 1.51
C ILE A 297 10.28 15.14 2.59
N ALA A 298 10.11 14.58 3.79
CA ALA A 298 11.02 14.67 4.91
C ALA A 298 11.28 13.27 5.50
N PHE A 299 12.36 13.14 6.27
CA PHE A 299 12.60 11.93 7.06
C PHE A 299 11.47 11.74 8.09
N GLU A 300 11.10 10.49 8.29
CA GLU A 300 10.00 10.07 9.16
C GLU A 300 10.11 10.70 10.56
N HIS A 301 9.01 11.28 11.04
CA HIS A 301 8.91 11.96 12.33
C HIS A 301 9.85 13.17 12.49
N THR A 302 10.26 13.81 11.39
CA THR A 302 11.12 15.01 11.42
C THR A 302 10.64 16.10 10.46
N LEU A 303 11.25 17.28 10.55
CA LEU A 303 11.16 18.36 9.55
C LEU A 303 12.44 18.43 8.69
N HIS A 304 13.25 17.38 8.67
CA HIS A 304 14.46 17.32 7.86
C HIS A 304 14.07 16.84 6.46
N PHE A 305 14.02 17.76 5.49
CA PHE A 305 13.66 17.43 4.11
C PHE A 305 14.65 16.45 3.48
N LEU A 306 14.12 15.59 2.62
CA LEU A 306 14.89 14.65 1.83
C LEU A 306 15.79 15.40 0.84
N SER A 307 17.00 14.88 0.64
CA SER A 307 17.88 15.40 -0.41
C SER A 307 17.32 15.05 -1.80
N GLN A 308 17.83 15.71 -2.84
CA GLN A 308 17.48 15.34 -4.22
C GLN A 308 17.83 13.87 -4.52
N GLU A 309 18.94 13.36 -3.96
CA GLU A 309 19.33 11.96 -4.08
C GLU A 309 18.31 11.03 -3.42
N ASP A 310 17.84 11.37 -2.22
CA ASP A 310 16.81 10.60 -1.51
C ASP A 310 15.48 10.60 -2.28
N LEU A 311 15.10 11.74 -2.88
CA LEU A 311 13.91 11.84 -3.74
C LEU A 311 14.03 10.97 -5.00
N VAL A 312 15.21 10.91 -5.62
CA VAL A 312 15.48 9.99 -6.74
C VAL A 312 15.41 8.53 -6.27
N ASN A 313 15.96 8.22 -5.11
CA ASN A 313 15.97 6.87 -4.54
C ASN A 313 14.61 6.44 -3.96
N THR A 314 13.62 7.34 -3.87
CA THR A 314 12.23 7.07 -3.44
C THR A 314 11.26 7.12 -4.62
N ILE A 315 10.99 8.33 -5.15
CA ILE A 315 10.10 8.57 -6.29
C ILE A 315 10.64 7.89 -7.55
N GLY A 316 11.92 8.12 -7.86
CA GLY A 316 12.56 7.60 -9.07
C GLY A 316 12.65 6.07 -9.07
N GLU A 317 13.02 5.46 -7.93
CA GLU A 317 13.05 3.99 -7.79
C GLU A 317 11.64 3.37 -7.94
N SER A 318 10.60 4.01 -7.39
CA SER A 318 9.21 3.55 -7.54
C SER A 318 8.76 3.57 -9.00
N ALA A 319 9.03 4.67 -9.70
CA ALA A 319 8.74 4.80 -11.13
C ALA A 319 9.53 3.77 -11.97
N ALA A 320 10.81 3.55 -11.65
CA ALA A 320 11.67 2.62 -12.37
C ALA A 320 11.22 1.15 -12.25
N GLN A 321 10.55 0.77 -11.16
CA GLN A 321 9.97 -0.57 -10.99
C GLN A 321 8.59 -0.74 -11.64
N GLY A 322 7.99 0.34 -12.15
CA GLY A 322 6.66 0.30 -12.76
C GLY A 322 5.51 0.43 -11.76
N ALA A 323 5.74 1.10 -10.62
CA ALA A 323 4.64 1.55 -9.78
C ALA A 323 3.67 2.42 -10.61
N ALA A 324 2.39 2.36 -10.30
CA ALA A 324 1.38 3.17 -11.00
C ALA A 324 1.45 4.64 -10.58
N GLY A 325 2.01 4.91 -9.39
CA GLY A 325 2.20 6.25 -8.88
C GLY A 325 2.88 6.27 -7.52
N ILE A 326 2.85 7.42 -6.86
CA ILE A 326 3.38 7.68 -5.52
C ILE A 326 2.57 8.76 -4.80
#